data_AF-A0A1S3XM91-F1
#
_entry.id   AF-A0A1S3XM91-F1
#
_cell.length_a   1.000
_cell.length_b   1.000
_cell.length_c   1.000
_cell.angle_alpha   90.00
_cell.angle_beta   90.00
_cell.angle_gamma   90.00
#
_symmetry.space_group_name_H-M   'P 1'
#
loop_
_entity.id
_entity.type
_entity.pdbx_description
1 polymer ?
#
loop_
_entity_poly.entity_id
_entity_poly.type
_entity_poly.pdbx_seq_one_letter_code
_entity_poly.pdbx_strand_id
1 'polypeptide(L)'
;MASRLLAFPSKTACRCFGYMISKKKYIYTIDDDCFVAKDSSGKDINALEQHIKNLVCPSTPYFFNTLYDPFRDGADFVRGYPFSLREGVPTSVSHGLWLNIPDYDAPTQLVKPLERNTRYVDMVLTIPKDTLFPMCGMNLAFDRDLIGPAMYFGLMGDGQPIGRYDDMWAGWCCKVCPSFSC
;
A
#
# COMPACT_ATOMS: atom_id res chain seq x y z
N MET A 1 -31.29 -16.29 -0.13
CA MET A 1 -31.50 -15.18 0.83
C MET A 1 -30.45 -14.11 0.57
N ALA A 2 -30.78 -13.19 -0.34
CA ALA A 2 -30.03 -11.96 -0.54
C ALA A 2 -30.44 -11.00 0.58
N SER A 3 -29.49 -10.62 1.45
CA SER A 3 -29.54 -9.35 2.19
C SER A 3 -28.20 -9.16 2.89
N ARG A 4 -27.72 -7.90 2.92
CA ARG A 4 -26.50 -7.37 3.57
C ARG A 4 -25.28 -7.15 2.65
N LEU A 5 -25.50 -6.78 1.39
CA LEU A 5 -24.62 -5.80 0.76
C LEU A 5 -25.10 -4.41 1.18
N LEU A 6 -24.28 -3.69 1.95
CA LEU A 6 -24.41 -2.26 2.15
C LEU A 6 -23.53 -1.59 1.09
N ALA A 7 -24.17 -1.09 0.03
CA ALA A 7 -23.52 -0.24 -0.95
C ALA A 7 -23.55 1.20 -0.43
N PHE A 8 -22.39 1.76 -0.13
CA PHE A 8 -22.22 3.19 0.13
C PHE A 8 -21.71 3.86 -1.16
N PRO A 9 -22.26 5.03 -1.55
CA PRO A 9 -21.82 5.74 -2.74
C PRO A 9 -20.33 6.12 -2.66
N SER A 10 -19.68 6.10 -3.83
CA SER A 10 -18.24 6.20 -4.13
C SER A 10 -17.49 7.34 -3.41
N LYS A 11 -17.02 7.08 -2.19
CA LYS A 11 -16.03 7.91 -1.48
C LYS A 11 -15.10 7.01 -0.70
N THR A 12 -13.80 7.30 -0.74
CA THR A 12 -12.70 6.54 -0.12
C THR A 12 -12.94 6.14 1.35
N ALA A 13 -13.70 6.95 2.10
CA ALA A 13 -14.15 6.64 3.46
C ALA A 13 -15.06 5.40 3.61
N CYS A 14 -15.68 4.87 2.53
CA CYS A 14 -16.53 3.67 2.59
C CYS A 14 -15.77 2.44 3.13
N ARG A 15 -14.45 2.40 2.90
CA ARG A 15 -13.55 1.33 3.35
C ARG A 15 -13.31 1.37 4.86
N CYS A 16 -13.34 2.57 5.46
CA CYS A 16 -13.04 2.77 6.88
C CYS A 16 -13.97 1.97 7.79
N PHE A 17 -15.26 1.85 7.43
CA PHE A 17 -16.19 1.02 8.17
C PHE A 17 -15.77 -0.45 8.15
N GLY A 18 -15.37 -0.96 6.97
CA GLY A 18 -14.83 -2.31 6.81
C GLY A 18 -13.58 -2.54 7.64
N TYR A 19 -12.65 -1.57 7.65
CA TYR A 19 -11.44 -1.63 8.47
C TYR A 19 -11.76 -1.74 9.97
N MET A 20 -12.72 -0.93 10.44
CA MET A 20 -13.13 -0.86 11.83
C MET A 20 -13.79 -2.16 12.32
N ILE A 21 -14.69 -2.77 11.53
CA ILE A 21 -15.44 -3.96 11.96
C ILE A 21 -14.69 -5.28 11.75
N SER A 22 -13.65 -5.29 10.91
CA SER A 22 -12.89 -6.50 10.61
C SER A 22 -12.14 -6.99 11.86
N LYS A 23 -12.20 -8.30 12.09
CA LYS A 23 -11.44 -9.01 13.14
C LYS A 23 -10.25 -9.78 12.59
N LYS A 24 -9.94 -9.63 11.31
CA LYS A 24 -8.82 -10.32 10.65
C LYS A 24 -7.53 -9.57 10.96
N LYS A 25 -6.44 -10.32 11.19
CA LYS A 25 -5.11 -9.75 11.43
C LYS A 25 -4.66 -8.87 10.25
N TYR A 26 -4.74 -9.41 9.04
CA TYR A 26 -4.44 -8.65 7.82
C TYR A 26 -5.73 -8.20 7.15
N ILE A 27 -5.73 -6.94 6.72
CA ILE A 27 -6.80 -6.35 5.92
C ILE A 27 -6.23 -6.02 4.56
N TYR A 28 -6.87 -6.51 3.51
CA TYR A 28 -6.57 -6.20 2.12
C TYR A 28 -7.74 -5.46 1.50
N THR A 29 -7.44 -4.43 0.72
CA THR A 29 -8.41 -3.65 -0.03
C THR A 29 -7.93 -3.48 -1.46
N ILE A 30 -8.87 -3.60 -2.38
CA ILE A 30 -8.65 -3.40 -3.80
C ILE A 30 -9.86 -2.67 -4.37
N ASP A 31 -9.64 -1.71 -5.26
CA ASP A 31 -10.72 -1.07 -6.00
C ASP A 31 -11.20 -1.92 -7.18
N ASP A 32 -12.41 -1.64 -7.63
CA ASP A 32 -13.11 -2.40 -8.66
C ASP A 32 -12.51 -2.22 -10.07
N ASP A 33 -11.72 -1.17 -10.30
CA ASP A 33 -11.00 -0.90 -11.55
C ASP A 33 -9.51 -1.29 -11.51
N CYS A 34 -9.06 -1.96 -10.44
CA CYS A 34 -7.72 -2.54 -10.36
C CYS A 34 -7.66 -3.90 -11.09
N PHE A 35 -7.39 -3.86 -12.39
CA PHE A 35 -7.23 -5.06 -13.21
C PHE A 35 -5.93 -5.83 -12.93
N VAL A 36 -5.97 -7.14 -13.15
CA VAL A 36 -4.82 -8.04 -12.96
C VAL A 36 -3.70 -7.69 -13.94
N ALA A 37 -2.52 -7.36 -13.39
CA ALA A 37 -1.31 -7.15 -14.17
C ALA A 37 -0.66 -8.49 -14.57
N LYS A 38 0.15 -8.45 -15.63
CA LYS A 38 0.98 -9.58 -16.07
C LYS A 38 2.45 -9.31 -15.78
N ASP A 39 3.17 -10.35 -15.38
CA ASP A 39 4.61 -10.30 -15.20
C ASP A 39 5.36 -10.30 -16.55
N SER A 40 6.69 -10.24 -16.50
CA SER A 40 7.54 -10.29 -17.70
C SER A 40 7.42 -11.60 -18.50
N SER A 41 6.90 -12.66 -17.89
CA SER A 41 6.62 -13.96 -18.53
C SER A 41 5.18 -14.05 -19.07
N GLY A 42 4.37 -12.99 -18.91
CA GLY A 42 2.97 -12.94 -19.35
C GLY A 42 1.99 -13.62 -18.40
N LYS A 43 2.44 -14.08 -17.23
CA LYS A 43 1.61 -14.75 -16.23
C LYS A 43 0.90 -13.70 -15.38
N ASP A 44 -0.33 -14.01 -15.01
CA ASP A 44 -1.15 -13.17 -14.14
C ASP A 44 -0.54 -13.07 -12.73
N ILE A 45 -0.46 -11.86 -12.21
CA ILE A 45 0.08 -11.56 -10.90
C ILE A 45 -1.03 -11.68 -9.85
N ASN A 46 -0.73 -12.39 -8.77
CA ASN A 46 -1.59 -12.49 -7.61
C ASN A 46 -1.25 -11.38 -6.59
N ALA A 47 -1.91 -10.22 -6.72
CA ALA A 47 -1.66 -9.08 -5.85
C ALA A 47 -1.89 -9.40 -4.36
N LEU A 48 -2.94 -10.16 -4.04
CA LEU A 48 -3.24 -10.55 -2.65
C LEU A 48 -2.10 -11.41 -2.06
N GLU A 49 -1.64 -12.41 -2.79
CA GLU A 49 -0.53 -13.26 -2.34
C GLU A 49 0.76 -12.45 -2.13
N GLN A 50 1.05 -11.52 -3.03
CA GLN A 50 2.21 -10.64 -2.90
C GLN A 50 2.09 -9.73 -1.65
N HIS A 51 0.93 -9.12 -1.42
CA HIS A 51 0.69 -8.34 -0.21
C HIS A 51 0.80 -9.15 1.07
N ILE A 52 0.27 -10.39 1.09
CA ILE A 52 0.42 -11.28 2.24
C ILE A 52 1.89 -11.64 2.46
N LYS A 53 2.65 -11.98 1.40
CA LYS A 53 4.09 -12.24 1.50
C LYS A 53 4.82 -11.04 2.12
N ASN A 54 4.54 -9.83 1.64
CA ASN A 54 5.14 -8.61 2.16
C ASN A 54 4.81 -8.36 3.64
N LEU A 55 3.57 -8.65 4.08
CA LEU A 55 3.15 -8.45 5.47
C LEU A 55 3.73 -9.50 6.44
N VAL A 56 3.97 -10.73 5.97
CA VAL A 56 4.57 -11.79 6.80
C VAL A 56 6.10 -11.75 6.78
N CYS A 57 6.70 -11.14 5.76
CA CYS A 57 8.14 -10.90 5.68
C CYS A 57 8.53 -9.62 6.44
N PRO A 58 9.68 -9.60 7.14
CA PRO A 58 10.20 -8.38 7.73
C PRO A 58 10.52 -7.33 6.67
N SER A 59 10.50 -6.06 7.08
CA SER A 59 11.00 -4.94 6.28
C SER A 59 12.37 -4.49 6.80
N THR A 60 13.16 -3.83 5.96
CA THR A 60 14.55 -3.45 6.27
C THR A 60 14.78 -1.93 6.16
N PRO A 61 14.12 -1.11 7.00
CA PRO A 61 14.03 0.34 6.79
C PRO A 61 15.28 1.14 7.19
N TYR A 62 16.24 0.52 7.88
CA TYR A 62 17.38 1.21 8.48
C TYR A 62 18.66 1.23 7.62
N PHE A 63 18.73 0.38 6.60
CA PHE A 63 19.86 0.32 5.69
C PHE A 63 19.37 -0.13 4.31
N PHE A 64 19.82 0.54 3.26
CA PHE A 64 19.38 0.24 1.90
C PHE A 64 20.13 -0.96 1.32
N ASN A 65 19.41 -2.02 0.96
CA ASN A 65 19.96 -3.17 0.26
C ASN A 65 19.92 -2.90 -1.26
N THR A 66 21.08 -2.90 -1.94
CA THR A 66 21.15 -2.61 -3.39
C THR A 66 20.67 -3.76 -4.27
N LEU A 67 20.35 -4.93 -3.68
CA LEU A 67 19.58 -6.00 -4.31
C LEU A 67 18.06 -5.89 -4.04
N TYR A 68 17.61 -4.77 -3.46
CA TYR A 68 16.22 -4.52 -3.10
C TYR A 68 15.71 -5.51 -2.04
N ASP A 69 14.54 -6.12 -2.23
CA ASP A 69 13.93 -7.05 -1.29
C ASP A 69 14.78 -8.32 -1.08
N PRO A 70 15.40 -8.51 0.11
CA PRO A 70 16.23 -9.68 0.40
C PRO A 70 15.41 -10.95 0.69
N PHE A 71 14.08 -10.86 0.85
CA PHE A 71 13.20 -11.99 1.15
C PHE A 71 12.56 -12.61 -0.10
N ARG A 72 12.93 -12.10 -1.28
CA ARG A 72 12.53 -12.65 -2.57
C ARG A 72 13.42 -13.81 -2.96
N ASP A 73 12.85 -14.77 -3.67
CA ASP A 73 13.55 -15.95 -4.14
C ASP A 73 14.73 -15.51 -5.04
N GLY A 74 15.94 -15.97 -4.68
CA GLY A 74 17.17 -15.62 -5.39
C GLY A 74 17.80 -14.28 -5.02
N ALA A 75 17.29 -13.57 -4.01
CA ALA A 75 17.91 -12.37 -3.43
C ALA A 75 18.44 -12.63 -2.01
N ASP A 76 19.36 -11.77 -1.56
CA ASP A 76 19.89 -11.76 -0.19
C ASP A 76 20.42 -10.35 0.12
N PHE A 77 20.91 -10.15 1.34
CA PHE A 77 21.62 -8.95 1.77
C PHE A 77 22.99 -8.83 1.13
N VAL A 78 23.26 -7.68 0.52
CA VAL A 78 24.57 -7.40 -0.09
C VAL A 78 25.70 -7.30 0.94
N ARG A 79 26.93 -7.50 0.47
CA ARG A 79 28.13 -7.25 1.27
C ARG A 79 28.12 -5.82 1.82
N GLY A 80 28.38 -5.69 3.11
CA GLY A 80 28.36 -4.41 3.84
C GLY A 80 27.05 -4.13 4.57
N TYR A 81 25.98 -4.89 4.30
CA TYR A 81 24.75 -4.81 5.08
C TYR A 81 24.98 -5.35 6.51
N PRO A 82 24.77 -4.54 7.57
CA PRO A 82 25.04 -4.97 8.94
C PRO A 82 24.23 -6.20 9.34
N PHE A 83 24.90 -7.25 9.85
CA PHE A 83 24.24 -8.49 10.25
C PHE A 83 23.14 -8.28 11.29
N SER A 84 23.35 -7.38 12.26
CA SER A 84 22.37 -7.04 13.29
C SER A 84 21.09 -6.40 12.77
N LEU A 85 21.07 -5.92 11.53
CA LEU A 85 19.89 -5.30 10.91
C LEU A 85 19.16 -6.25 9.94
N ARG A 86 19.68 -7.47 9.71
CA ARG A 86 19.11 -8.42 8.73
C ARG A 86 17.81 -9.07 9.20
N GLU A 87 17.56 -9.12 10.51
CA GLU A 87 16.30 -9.60 11.06
C GLU A 87 15.12 -8.69 10.68
N GLY A 88 15.40 -7.44 10.31
CA GLY A 88 14.40 -6.46 9.91
C GLY A 88 13.45 -6.08 11.04
N VAL A 89 12.31 -5.50 10.67
CA VAL A 89 11.22 -5.11 11.57
C VAL A 89 9.88 -5.56 11.00
N PRO A 90 8.84 -5.73 11.84
CA PRO A 90 7.51 -6.08 11.35
C PRO A 90 7.00 -5.13 10.27
N THR A 91 6.40 -5.68 9.22
CA THR A 91 5.81 -4.88 8.13
C THR A 91 4.37 -4.53 8.47
N SER A 92 4.09 -3.23 8.63
CA SER A 92 2.76 -2.75 9.00
C SER A 92 1.84 -2.50 7.81
N VAL A 93 2.40 -2.05 6.68
CA VAL A 93 1.66 -1.68 5.47
C VAL A 93 2.38 -2.21 4.24
N SER A 94 1.62 -2.78 3.32
CA SER A 94 2.06 -3.11 1.97
C SER A 94 1.14 -2.42 0.98
N HIS A 95 1.66 -1.52 0.15
CA HIS A 95 0.87 -0.74 -0.80
C HIS A 95 1.42 -0.92 -2.22
N GLY A 96 0.56 -0.78 -3.20
CA GLY A 96 0.89 -0.81 -4.62
C GLY A 96 0.06 0.19 -5.40
N LEU A 97 0.45 0.41 -6.65
CA LEU A 97 -0.36 1.12 -7.64
C LEU A 97 -0.99 0.11 -8.61
N TRP A 98 -1.65 0.60 -9.65
CA TRP A 98 -2.27 -0.18 -10.70
C TRP A 98 -1.80 0.29 -12.08
N LEU A 99 -2.14 -0.50 -13.10
CA LEU A 99 -1.92 -0.16 -14.51
C LEU A 99 -3.10 0.68 -15.04
N ASN A 100 -2.97 1.17 -16.26
CA ASN A 100 -3.95 2.02 -16.95
C ASN A 100 -3.94 3.47 -16.48
N ILE A 101 -4.66 3.85 -15.43
CA ILE A 101 -4.73 5.27 -15.01
C ILE A 101 -3.62 5.54 -13.98
N PRO A 102 -2.64 6.40 -14.28
CA PRO A 102 -1.62 6.76 -13.30
C PRO A 102 -2.23 7.55 -12.14
N ASP A 103 -1.69 7.33 -10.94
CA ASP A 103 -2.11 8.02 -9.71
C ASP A 103 -1.51 9.43 -9.64
N TYR A 104 -2.01 10.31 -10.51
CA TYR A 104 -1.58 11.70 -10.63
C TYR A 104 -2.45 12.65 -9.82
N ASP A 105 -1.86 13.76 -9.38
CA ASP A 105 -2.63 14.90 -8.90
C ASP A 105 -3.57 15.42 -10.01
N ALA A 106 -4.70 16.00 -9.61
CA ALA A 106 -5.74 16.44 -10.54
C ALA A 106 -5.23 17.40 -11.64
N PRO A 107 -4.38 18.43 -11.33
CA PRO A 107 -3.74 19.24 -12.37
C PRO A 107 -2.92 18.45 -13.39
N THR A 108 -2.07 17.53 -12.94
CA THR A 108 -1.26 16.68 -13.83
C THR A 108 -2.15 15.79 -14.70
N GLN A 109 -3.18 15.18 -14.11
CA GLN A 109 -4.13 14.34 -14.85
C GLN A 109 -4.91 15.16 -15.90
N LEU A 110 -5.21 16.44 -15.63
CA LEU A 110 -5.90 17.34 -16.55
C LEU A 110 -5.06 17.66 -17.79
N VAL A 111 -3.74 17.87 -17.63
CA VAL A 111 -2.85 18.17 -18.76
C VAL A 111 -2.36 16.92 -19.48
N LYS A 112 -2.54 15.73 -18.89
CA LYS A 112 -2.14 14.44 -19.47
C LYS A 112 -3.28 13.39 -19.54
N PRO A 113 -4.45 13.73 -20.11
CA PRO A 113 -5.64 12.88 -20.03
C PRO A 113 -5.52 11.53 -20.76
N LEU A 114 -4.61 11.44 -21.72
CA LEU A 114 -4.36 10.24 -22.53
C LEU A 114 -3.19 9.41 -22.02
N GLU A 115 -2.42 9.89 -21.04
CA GLU A 115 -1.29 9.12 -20.52
C GLU A 115 -1.81 7.88 -19.78
N ARG A 116 -1.13 6.75 -19.99
CA ARG A 116 -1.48 5.47 -19.37
C ARG A 116 -0.25 4.81 -18.77
N ASN A 117 -0.39 4.28 -17.56
CA ASN A 117 0.63 3.44 -16.95
C ASN A 117 0.54 2.02 -17.53
N THR A 118 1.41 1.68 -18.47
CA THR A 118 1.49 0.35 -19.08
C THR A 118 2.67 -0.46 -18.57
N ARG A 119 3.53 0.14 -17.75
CA ARG A 119 4.78 -0.46 -17.28
C ARG A 119 4.57 -1.08 -15.91
N TYR A 120 4.48 -2.41 -15.87
CA TYR A 120 4.66 -3.15 -14.63
C TYR A 120 6.15 -3.07 -14.21
N VAL A 121 6.38 -2.79 -12.93
CA VAL A 121 7.71 -2.77 -12.32
C VAL A 121 7.74 -3.88 -11.28
N ASP A 122 8.45 -4.96 -11.59
CA ASP A 122 8.59 -6.11 -10.70
C ASP A 122 9.61 -5.85 -9.59
N MET A 123 9.27 -4.98 -8.64
CA MET A 123 10.17 -4.58 -7.57
C MET A 123 9.40 -4.35 -6.27
N VAL A 124 9.88 -4.95 -5.19
CA VAL A 124 9.43 -4.68 -3.83
C VAL A 124 10.50 -3.84 -3.13
N LEU A 125 10.09 -2.72 -2.55
CA LEU A 125 10.97 -1.82 -1.82
C LEU A 125 10.42 -1.59 -0.40
N THR A 126 11.33 -1.60 0.57
CA THR A 126 11.00 -1.06 1.90
C THR A 126 11.10 0.46 1.85
N ILE A 127 10.05 1.15 2.31
CA ILE A 127 10.09 2.60 2.53
C ILE A 127 10.98 2.84 3.76
N PRO A 128 12.08 3.61 3.64
CA PRO A 128 13.01 3.83 4.75
C PRO A 128 12.35 4.46 5.98
N LYS A 129 13.02 4.35 7.13
CA LYS A 129 12.60 5.06 8.33
C LYS A 129 12.56 6.57 8.06
N ASP A 130 11.62 7.27 8.69
CA ASP A 130 11.50 8.73 8.63
C ASP A 130 11.31 9.30 7.20
N THR A 131 10.85 8.47 6.26
CA THR A 131 10.56 8.84 4.88
C THR A 131 9.07 8.75 4.61
N LEU A 132 8.45 9.87 4.23
CA LEU A 132 7.07 9.92 3.79
C LEU A 132 6.93 9.33 2.38
N PHE A 133 5.74 8.82 2.06
CA PHE A 133 5.42 8.25 0.76
C PHE A 133 3.98 8.60 0.36
N PRO A 134 3.68 8.73 -0.94
CA PRO A 134 2.32 8.89 -1.42
C PRO A 134 1.62 7.52 -1.38
N MET A 135 0.83 7.29 -0.34
CA MET A 135 0.02 6.07 -0.26
C MET A 135 -1.26 6.26 -1.08
N CYS A 136 -1.57 5.27 -1.91
CA CYS A 136 -2.86 5.16 -2.56
C CYS A 136 -3.71 4.09 -1.86
N GLY A 137 -4.98 4.38 -1.63
CA GLY A 137 -5.91 3.43 -1.03
C GLY A 137 -6.30 2.27 -1.98
N MET A 138 -6.12 2.40 -3.29
CA MET A 138 -6.68 1.50 -4.31
C MET A 138 -6.14 0.07 -4.29
N ASN A 139 -4.89 -0.14 -3.92
CA ASN A 139 -4.26 -1.45 -3.83
C ASN A 139 -3.38 -1.49 -2.57
N LEU A 140 -3.96 -1.95 -1.46
CA LEU A 140 -3.38 -1.77 -0.14
C LEU A 140 -3.69 -2.96 0.78
N ALA A 141 -2.70 -3.36 1.56
CA ALA A 141 -2.86 -4.28 2.68
C ALA A 141 -2.14 -3.76 3.93
N PHE A 142 -2.66 -4.07 5.11
CA PHE A 142 -2.02 -3.68 6.37
C PHE A 142 -2.28 -4.69 7.49
N ASP A 143 -1.37 -4.69 8.47
CA ASP A 143 -1.51 -5.41 9.73
C ASP A 143 -2.36 -4.57 10.70
N ARG A 144 -3.54 -5.10 11.03
CA ARG A 144 -4.52 -4.48 11.92
C ARG A 144 -4.02 -4.41 13.36
N ASP A 145 -3.16 -5.32 13.79
CA ASP A 145 -2.65 -5.29 15.16
C ASP A 145 -1.56 -4.23 15.31
N LEU A 146 -0.83 -3.95 14.23
CA LEU A 146 0.16 -2.87 14.19
C LEU A 146 -0.51 -1.51 13.97
N ILE A 147 -1.29 -1.30 12.89
CA ILE A 147 -1.89 0.00 12.55
C ILE A 147 -3.25 0.22 13.22
N GLY A 148 -4.08 -0.81 13.27
CA GLY A 148 -5.42 -0.78 13.87
C GLY A 148 -6.33 0.33 13.31
N PRO A 149 -7.12 0.99 14.18
CA PRO A 149 -8.11 1.99 13.76
C PRO A 149 -7.48 3.28 13.21
N ALA A 150 -6.15 3.41 13.26
CA ALA A 150 -5.45 4.55 12.68
C ALA A 150 -5.36 4.47 11.15
N MET A 151 -5.60 3.31 10.54
CA MET A 151 -5.84 3.24 9.09
C MET A 151 -7.21 3.85 8.81
N TYR A 152 -7.23 5.16 8.61
CA TYR A 152 -8.44 5.95 8.41
C TYR A 152 -8.26 6.93 7.27
N PHE A 153 -9.18 6.86 6.31
CA PHE A 153 -9.26 7.79 5.20
C PHE A 153 -10.24 8.90 5.56
N GLY A 154 -9.72 10.13 5.54
CA GLY A 154 -10.49 11.36 5.71
C GLY A 154 -11.69 11.45 4.77
N LEU A 155 -12.65 12.31 5.14
CA LEU A 155 -13.82 12.52 4.31
C LEU A 155 -13.46 13.26 3.03
N MET A 156 -13.89 12.72 1.89
CA MET A 156 -13.80 13.38 0.59
C MET A 156 -14.99 14.32 0.35
N GLY A 157 -14.70 15.53 -0.15
CA GLY A 157 -15.72 16.46 -0.63
C GLY A 157 -15.31 17.92 -0.47
N ASP A 158 -16.12 18.80 -1.06
CA ASP A 158 -15.98 20.24 -0.87
C ASP A 158 -16.10 20.61 0.63
N GLY A 159 -15.27 21.55 1.08
CA GLY A 159 -15.18 21.96 2.48
C GLY A 159 -14.53 20.96 3.44
N GLN A 160 -14.03 19.80 2.98
CA GLN A 160 -13.28 18.87 3.83
C GLN A 160 -11.79 19.24 3.89
N PRO A 161 -11.17 19.26 5.08
CA PRO A 161 -9.81 19.78 5.26
C PRO A 161 -8.73 18.95 4.55
N ILE A 162 -8.97 17.65 4.38
CA ILE A 162 -8.02 16.73 3.75
C ILE A 162 -8.45 16.41 2.30
N GLY A 163 -9.74 16.58 1.96
CA GLY A 163 -10.22 16.57 0.57
C GLY A 163 -9.85 15.30 -0.20
N ARG A 164 -8.99 15.46 -1.22
CA ARG A 164 -8.47 14.38 -2.09
C ARG A 164 -7.14 13.78 -1.61
N TYR A 165 -6.67 14.17 -0.43
CA TYR A 165 -5.37 13.77 0.13
C TYR A 165 -5.50 12.78 1.29
N ASP A 166 -6.64 12.11 1.42
CA ASP A 166 -7.01 11.30 2.57
C ASP A 166 -6.19 10.01 2.70
N ASP A 167 -5.91 9.33 1.60
CA ASP A 167 -5.04 8.16 1.59
C ASP A 167 -3.56 8.54 1.78
N MET A 168 -3.09 9.61 1.14
CA MET A 168 -1.75 10.17 1.39
C MET A 168 -1.56 10.51 2.87
N TRP A 169 -2.53 11.22 3.46
CA TRP A 169 -2.51 11.58 4.87
C TRP A 169 -2.46 10.34 5.77
N ALA A 170 -3.29 9.32 5.49
CA ALA A 170 -3.26 8.07 6.22
C ALA A 170 -1.90 7.36 6.13
N GLY A 171 -1.27 7.38 4.95
CA GLY A 171 0.07 6.83 4.73
C GLY A 171 1.14 7.57 5.54
N TRP A 172 1.05 8.91 5.60
CA TRP A 172 1.96 9.71 6.42
C TRP A 172 1.77 9.45 7.92
N CYS A 173 0.52 9.32 8.37
CA CYS A 173 0.22 8.91 9.75
C CYS A 173 0.85 7.55 10.10
N CYS A 174 0.87 6.60 9.16
CA CYS A 174 1.52 5.30 9.38
C CYS A 174 3.03 5.42 9.65
N LYS A 175 3.70 6.48 9.17
CA LYS A 175 5.13 6.74 9.44
C LYS A 175 5.36 7.62 10.66
N VAL A 176 4.57 8.68 10.83
CA VAL A 176 4.82 9.72 11.84
C VAL A 176 4.29 9.34 13.22
N CYS A 177 3.22 8.55 13.31
CA CYS A 177 2.65 8.18 14.60
C CYS A 177 3.57 7.17 15.33
N PRO A 178 4.10 7.48 16.52
CA PRO A 178 5.11 6.67 17.21
C PRO A 178 4.69 5.23 17.48
N SER A 179 3.39 4.98 17.62
CA SER A 179 2.82 3.65 17.82
C SER A 179 2.88 2.76 16.57
N PHE A 180 3.14 3.35 15.39
CA PHE A 180 3.09 2.74 14.06
C PHE A 180 4.41 2.84 13.30
N SER A 181 5.32 3.73 13.74
CA SER A 181 6.65 3.92 13.15
C SER A 181 7.52 2.68 13.34
N CYS A 182 7.71 1.91 12.28
CA CYS A 182 8.82 0.97 12.12
C CYS A 182 9.98 1.65 11.35
#